data_AF-A0AAU8JHJ6-F1
#
_entry.id   AF-A0AAU8JHJ6-F1
#
_cell.length_a   1.000
_cell.length_b   1.000
_cell.length_c   1.000
_cell.angle_alpha   90.00
_cell.angle_beta   90.00
_cell.angle_gamma   90.00
#
_symmetry.space_group_name_H-M   'P 1'
#
loop_
_entity.id
_entity.type
_entity.pdbx_description
1 polymer ?
#
loop_
_entity_poly.entity_id
_entity_poly.type
_entity_poly.pdbx_seq_one_letter_code
_entity_poly.pdbx_strand_id
1 'polypeptide(L)'
;MISNDLILMASKWVGIGTLVFAVLTGLSFILRWGFRFRLVGITSFMAVLTGGLFALGVSLYVRTPIPGAVKFSLVYDDAATQAVIAVPATITESELEATLRQAAADLYSPGRFSRNGEDKLTIRARTVLHPEPGISELLYLGEVKRSLGTRDDDQMEIQIYPQKMALLSKAQKS
;
A
#
# COMPACT_ATOMS: atom_id res chain seq x y z
N MET A 1 12.58 3.84 -0.21
CA MET A 1 11.22 4.07 -0.78
C MET A 1 11.01 5.57 -0.79
N ILE A 2 10.60 6.18 -1.90
CA ILE A 2 10.31 7.62 -1.94
C ILE A 2 8.92 7.80 -1.30
N SER A 3 8.85 8.53 -0.20
CA SER A 3 7.58 8.79 0.49
C SER A 3 6.73 9.80 -0.29
N ASN A 4 5.42 9.60 -0.33
CA ASN A 4 4.50 10.57 -0.96
C ASN A 4 4.62 11.96 -0.34
N ASP A 5 4.86 12.04 0.97
CA ASP A 5 5.08 13.31 1.67
C ASP A 5 6.26 14.09 1.10
N LEU A 6 7.34 13.39 0.71
CA LEU A 6 8.50 14.00 0.08
C LEU A 6 8.15 14.53 -1.31
N ILE A 7 7.38 13.78 -2.11
CA ILE A 7 6.95 14.18 -3.46
C ILE A 7 6.00 15.38 -3.39
N LEU A 8 5.05 15.37 -2.46
CA LEU A 8 4.12 16.47 -2.25
C LEU A 8 4.83 17.71 -1.69
N MET A 9 5.79 17.54 -0.79
CA MET A 9 6.63 18.64 -0.32
C MET A 9 7.46 19.23 -1.46
N ALA A 10 8.07 18.39 -2.30
CA ALA A 10 8.80 18.84 -3.49
C ALA A 10 7.88 19.58 -4.46
N SER A 11 6.69 19.04 -4.74
CA SER A 11 5.67 19.67 -5.59
C SER A 11 5.29 21.07 -5.08
N LYS A 12 5.14 21.26 -3.76
CA LYS A 12 4.89 22.58 -3.17
C LYS A 12 6.03 23.57 -3.47
N TRP A 13 7.28 23.17 -3.22
CA TRP A 13 8.43 24.05 -3.44
C TRP A 13 8.67 24.35 -4.93
N VAL A 14 8.53 23.35 -5.80
CA VAL A 14 8.62 23.55 -7.26
C VAL A 14 7.45 24.41 -7.75
N GLY A 15 6.26 24.28 -7.17
CA GLY A 15 5.11 25.13 -7.47
C GLY A 15 5.33 26.59 -7.08
N ILE A 16 5.87 26.85 -5.89
CA ILE A 16 6.28 28.20 -5.47
C ILE A 16 7.33 28.75 -6.44
N GLY A 17 8.36 27.96 -6.78
CA GLY A 17 9.37 28.34 -7.76
C GLY A 17 8.76 28.67 -9.13
N THR A 18 7.77 27.91 -9.57
CA THR A 18 7.04 28.15 -10.84
C THR A 18 6.33 29.51 -10.81
N LEU A 19 5.66 29.86 -9.71
CA LEU A 19 5.02 31.17 -9.56
C LEU A 19 6.05 32.30 -9.58
N VAL A 20 7.19 32.14 -8.91
CA VAL A 20 8.28 33.12 -8.96
C VAL A 20 8.79 33.30 -10.39
N PHE A 21 9.02 32.22 -11.14
CA PHE A 21 9.41 32.30 -12.55
C PHE A 21 8.31 32.92 -13.43
N ALA A 22 7.03 32.65 -13.15
CA ALA A 22 5.93 33.27 -13.90
C ALA A 22 5.90 34.79 -13.70
N VAL A 23 6.08 35.25 -12.46
CA VAL A 23 6.19 36.68 -12.14
C VAL A 23 7.42 37.29 -12.84
N LEU A 24 8.58 36.64 -12.75
CA LEU A 24 9.81 37.08 -13.40
C LEU A 24 9.67 37.15 -14.93
N THR A 25 9.01 36.16 -15.54
CA THR A 25 8.68 36.15 -16.96
C THR A 25 7.81 37.36 -17.30
N GLY A 26 6.74 37.63 -16.55
CA GLY A 26 5.91 38.83 -16.74
C GLY A 26 6.72 40.13 -16.66
N LEU A 27 7.55 40.29 -15.63
CA LEU A 27 8.46 41.43 -15.45
C LEU A 27 9.43 41.58 -16.63
N SER A 28 9.96 40.47 -17.16
CA SER A 28 10.89 40.51 -18.29
C SER A 28 10.25 41.04 -19.58
N PHE A 29 8.94 40.85 -19.76
CA PHE A 29 8.19 41.42 -20.89
C PHE A 29 7.93 42.91 -20.69
N ILE A 30 7.59 43.34 -19.48
CA ILE A 30 7.38 44.76 -19.13
C ILE A 30 8.68 45.55 -19.29
N LEU A 31 9.78 45.03 -18.74
CA LEU A 31 11.11 45.67 -18.78
C LEU A 31 11.88 45.38 -20.08
N ARG A 32 11.29 44.65 -21.03
CA ARG A 32 11.83 44.33 -22.36
C ARG A 32 13.23 43.69 -22.33
N TRP A 33 13.45 42.74 -21.42
CA TRP A 33 14.72 42.01 -21.35
C TRP A 33 14.97 41.19 -22.61
N GLY A 34 16.23 41.14 -23.07
CA GLY A 34 16.62 40.39 -24.27
C GLY A 34 16.37 38.89 -24.18
N PHE A 35 16.31 38.33 -22.97
CA PHE A 35 16.13 36.89 -22.72
C PHE A 35 14.69 36.50 -22.32
N ARG A 36 13.71 37.41 -22.44
CA ARG A 36 12.30 37.18 -22.06
C ARG A 36 11.68 35.91 -22.65
N PHE A 37 12.00 35.56 -23.89
CA PHE A 37 11.49 34.33 -24.53
C PHE A 37 12.11 33.04 -23.98
N ARG A 38 13.34 33.10 -23.45
CA ARG A 38 13.96 31.96 -22.75
C ARG A 38 13.25 31.70 -21.42
N LEU A 39 12.84 32.77 -20.73
CA LEU A 39 12.07 32.67 -19.48
C LEU A 39 10.70 32.01 -19.70
N VAL A 40 10.03 32.25 -20.83
CA VAL A 40 8.80 31.52 -21.18
C VAL A 40 9.04 30.02 -21.19
N GLY A 41 10.11 29.56 -21.84
CA GLY A 41 10.47 28.13 -21.87
C GLY A 41 10.73 27.56 -20.47
N ILE A 42 11.46 28.30 -19.62
CA ILE A 42 11.74 27.89 -18.23
C ILE A 42 10.44 27.82 -17.42
N THR A 43 9.58 28.84 -17.48
CA THR A 43 8.30 28.86 -16.77
C THR A 43 7.37 27.74 -17.24
N SER A 44 7.28 27.49 -18.54
CA SER A 44 6.46 26.41 -19.09
C SER A 44 6.97 25.03 -18.63
N PHE A 45 8.28 24.81 -18.65
CA PHE A 45 8.87 23.57 -18.12
C PHE A 45 8.59 23.39 -16.63
N MET A 46 8.78 24.45 -15.84
CA MET A 46 8.49 24.45 -14.40
C MET A 46 7.02 24.15 -14.09
N ALA A 47 6.09 24.66 -14.91
CA ALA A 47 4.67 24.35 -14.78
C ALA A 47 4.37 22.86 -15.03
N VAL A 48 4.94 22.28 -16.09
CA VAL A 48 4.82 20.84 -16.37
C VAL A 48 5.44 20.01 -15.24
N LEU A 49 6.62 20.39 -14.75
CA LEU A 49 7.30 19.70 -13.65
C LEU A 49 6.47 19.73 -12.36
N THR A 50 5.91 20.89 -12.02
CA THR A 50 5.02 21.05 -10.85
C THR A 50 3.80 20.16 -10.97
N GLY A 51 3.12 20.19 -12.13
CA GLY A 51 1.95 19.37 -12.40
C GLY A 51 2.26 17.88 -12.33
N GLY A 52 3.40 17.45 -12.90
CA GLY A 52 3.86 16.07 -12.86
C GLY A 52 4.16 15.58 -11.44
N LEU A 53 4.90 16.37 -10.64
CA LEU A 53 5.19 16.03 -9.25
C LEU A 53 3.91 15.97 -8.41
N PHE A 54 2.99 16.91 -8.62
CA PHE A 54 1.70 16.92 -7.92
C PHE A 54 0.87 15.67 -8.26
N ALA A 55 0.70 15.38 -9.56
CA ALA A 55 -0.06 14.24 -10.02
C ALA A 55 0.51 12.91 -9.51
N LEU A 56 1.84 12.76 -9.52
CA LEU A 56 2.52 11.59 -8.96
C LEU A 56 2.32 11.50 -7.44
N GLY A 57 2.45 12.61 -6.71
CA GLY A 57 2.26 12.62 -5.25
C GLY A 57 0.84 12.21 -4.83
N VAL A 58 -0.18 12.60 -5.61
CA VAL A 58 -1.57 12.20 -5.38
C VAL A 58 -1.84 10.77 -5.85
N SER A 59 -1.36 10.39 -7.03
CA SER A 59 -1.63 9.07 -7.62
C SER A 59 -0.97 7.92 -6.86
N LEU A 60 0.13 8.18 -6.16
CA LEU A 60 0.83 7.16 -5.38
C LEU A 60 0.21 6.95 -3.99
N TYR A 61 -0.97 7.50 -3.69
CA TYR A 61 -1.63 7.39 -2.38
C TYR A 61 -1.54 5.96 -1.81
N VAL A 62 -0.64 5.78 -0.85
CA VAL A 62 -0.41 4.52 -0.15
C VAL A 62 -1.55 4.37 0.85
N ARG A 63 -2.09 3.16 0.99
CA ARG A 63 -3.16 2.90 1.95
C ARG A 63 -2.70 3.23 3.36
N THR A 64 -3.63 3.76 4.16
CA THR A 64 -3.35 4.10 5.56
C THR A 64 -2.92 2.84 6.31
N PRO A 65 -1.72 2.81 6.89
CA PRO A 65 -1.27 1.66 7.66
C PRO A 65 -2.10 1.54 8.94
N ILE A 66 -2.65 0.36 9.18
CA ILE A 66 -3.39 0.02 10.39
C ILE A 66 -2.37 -0.16 11.53
N PRO A 67 -2.52 0.56 12.66
CA PRO A 67 -1.62 0.42 13.79
C PRO A 67 -1.51 -1.04 14.27
N GLY A 68 -0.29 -1.50 14.52
CA GLY A 68 -0.02 -2.87 14.98
C GLY A 68 0.00 -3.93 13.88
N ALA A 69 -0.31 -3.59 12.63
CA ALA A 69 -0.12 -4.51 11.51
C ALA A 69 1.38 -4.73 11.25
N VAL A 70 1.79 -5.99 11.10
CA VAL A 70 3.16 -6.34 10.72
C VAL A 70 3.27 -6.52 9.22
N LYS A 71 4.49 -6.44 8.71
CA LYS A 71 4.76 -6.65 7.29
C LYS A 71 4.42 -8.10 6.91
N PHE A 72 3.64 -8.26 5.85
CA PHE A 72 3.33 -9.54 5.23
C PHE A 72 3.82 -9.58 3.77
N SER A 73 3.81 -10.76 3.17
CA SER A 73 4.05 -10.94 1.73
C SER A 73 2.92 -11.76 1.12
N LEU A 74 2.46 -11.39 -0.07
CA LEU A 74 1.48 -12.17 -0.83
C LEU A 74 2.19 -13.38 -1.44
N VAL A 75 1.77 -14.59 -1.09
CA VAL A 75 2.40 -15.84 -1.54
C VAL A 75 1.54 -16.66 -2.48
N TYR A 76 0.23 -16.40 -2.49
CA TYR A 76 -0.71 -17.00 -3.45
C TYR A 76 -1.87 -16.04 -3.67
N ASP A 77 -2.34 -15.96 -4.92
CA ASP A 77 -3.52 -15.22 -5.32
C ASP A 77 -4.10 -15.93 -6.54
N ASP A 78 -5.36 -16.34 -6.46
CA ASP A 78 -6.06 -16.97 -7.60
C ASP A 78 -6.76 -15.95 -8.50
N ALA A 79 -6.60 -14.65 -8.23
CA ALA A 79 -7.30 -13.54 -8.86
C ALA A 79 -8.84 -13.68 -8.83
N ALA A 80 -9.35 -14.51 -7.93
CA ALA A 80 -10.76 -14.83 -7.73
C ALA A 80 -11.14 -14.50 -6.28
N THR A 81 -11.34 -15.52 -5.45
CA THR A 81 -11.89 -15.43 -4.10
C THR A 81 -10.88 -15.83 -3.03
N GLN A 82 -9.64 -16.16 -3.39
CA GLN A 82 -8.64 -16.62 -2.42
C GLN A 82 -7.27 -15.97 -2.61
N ALA A 83 -6.76 -15.44 -1.50
CA ALA A 83 -5.38 -15.03 -1.37
C ALA A 83 -4.75 -15.65 -0.12
N VAL A 84 -3.45 -15.89 -0.17
CA VAL A 84 -2.66 -16.32 0.98
C VAL A 84 -1.50 -15.38 1.19
N ILE A 85 -1.37 -14.89 2.42
CA ILE A 85 -0.27 -14.05 2.85
C ILE A 85 0.64 -14.82 3.81
N ALA A 86 1.94 -14.54 3.74
CA ALA A 86 2.92 -15.02 4.69
C ALA A 86 3.24 -13.93 5.73
N VAL A 87 3.18 -14.32 7.00
CA VAL A 87 3.47 -13.49 8.19
C VAL A 87 4.66 -14.08 8.98
N PRO A 88 5.40 -13.24 9.73
CA PRO A 88 6.52 -13.72 10.53
C PRO A 88 6.06 -14.73 11.60
N ALA A 89 6.91 -15.72 11.88
CA ALA A 89 6.63 -16.72 12.92
C ALA A 89 6.64 -16.14 14.35
N THR A 90 6.99 -14.85 14.49
CA THR A 90 7.00 -14.13 15.76
C THR A 90 5.76 -13.29 16.02
N ILE A 91 4.75 -13.37 15.16
CA ILE A 91 3.54 -12.55 15.23
C ILE A 91 2.68 -12.92 16.44
N THR A 92 2.17 -11.91 17.14
CA THR A 92 1.17 -12.06 18.21
C THR A 92 -0.26 -12.11 17.65
N GLU A 93 -1.23 -12.50 18.47
CA GLU A 93 -2.64 -12.57 18.06
C GLU A 93 -3.21 -11.20 17.67
N SER A 94 -2.90 -10.15 18.44
CA SER A 94 -3.32 -8.78 18.14
C SER A 94 -2.68 -8.24 16.86
N GLU A 95 -1.39 -8.49 16.66
CA GLU A 95 -0.70 -8.13 15.43
C GLU A 95 -1.26 -8.89 14.23
N LEU A 96 -1.62 -10.16 14.40
CA LEU A 96 -2.25 -10.96 13.35
C LEU A 96 -3.60 -10.39 12.95
N GLU A 97 -4.44 -10.00 13.91
CA GLU A 97 -5.72 -9.35 13.63
C GLU A 97 -5.53 -8.06 12.83
N ALA A 98 -4.63 -7.18 13.29
CA ALA A 98 -4.31 -5.93 12.62
C ALA A 98 -3.74 -6.17 11.21
N THR A 99 -2.91 -7.20 11.05
CA THR A 99 -2.32 -7.59 9.77
C THR A 99 -3.36 -8.14 8.80
N LEU A 100 -4.32 -8.94 9.28
CA LEU A 100 -5.43 -9.42 8.48
C LEU A 100 -6.32 -8.26 8.02
N ARG A 101 -6.60 -7.29 8.88
CA ARG A 101 -7.30 -6.04 8.48
C ARG A 101 -6.51 -5.26 7.43
N GLN A 102 -5.19 -5.13 7.63
CA GLN A 102 -4.33 -4.44 6.68
C GLN A 102 -4.32 -5.16 5.32
N ALA A 103 -4.23 -6.48 5.32
CA ALA A 103 -4.28 -7.29 4.11
C ALA A 103 -5.65 -7.22 3.42
N ALA A 104 -6.74 -7.22 4.18
CA ALA A 104 -8.09 -7.00 3.69
C ALA A 104 -8.23 -5.65 2.99
N ALA A 105 -7.67 -4.59 3.60
CA ALA A 105 -7.57 -3.30 2.95
C ALA A 105 -6.71 -3.43 1.68
N ASP A 106 -5.44 -3.82 1.79
CA ASP A 106 -4.43 -3.79 0.73
C ASP A 106 -4.79 -4.62 -0.51
N LEU A 107 -5.28 -5.85 -0.30
CA LEU A 107 -5.55 -6.80 -1.37
C LEU A 107 -6.96 -6.60 -1.93
N TYR A 108 -7.05 -6.20 -3.19
CA TYR A 108 -8.31 -6.03 -3.90
C TYR A 108 -8.42 -6.97 -5.10
N SER A 109 -9.38 -7.90 -5.05
CA SER A 109 -9.84 -8.69 -6.19
C SER A 109 -11.22 -8.20 -6.61
N PRO A 110 -11.44 -7.82 -7.89
CA PRO A 110 -12.77 -7.50 -8.41
C PRO A 110 -13.63 -8.75 -8.66
N GLY A 111 -13.17 -9.96 -8.28
CA GLY A 111 -13.95 -11.18 -8.43
C GLY A 111 -14.16 -11.62 -9.88
N ARG A 112 -13.30 -11.20 -10.83
CA ARG A 112 -13.42 -11.56 -12.27
C ARG A 112 -13.54 -13.07 -12.52
N PHE A 113 -12.98 -13.87 -11.62
CA PHE A 113 -13.02 -15.31 -11.67
C PHE A 113 -13.81 -15.93 -10.51
N SER A 114 -14.61 -15.14 -9.77
CA SER A 114 -15.54 -15.68 -8.79
C SER A 114 -16.49 -16.65 -9.51
N ARG A 115 -16.32 -17.94 -9.23
CA ARG A 115 -17.23 -18.98 -9.69
C ARG A 115 -18.29 -19.17 -8.63
N ASN A 116 -19.53 -19.40 -9.06
CA ASN A 116 -20.64 -19.86 -8.22
C ASN A 116 -21.27 -18.83 -7.25
N GLY A 117 -21.14 -17.53 -7.53
CA GLY A 117 -21.83 -16.50 -6.74
C GLY A 117 -21.17 -16.21 -5.39
N GLU A 118 -19.91 -16.60 -5.21
CA GLU A 118 -19.13 -16.27 -4.02
C GLU A 118 -18.75 -14.78 -4.07
N ASP A 119 -19.31 -13.99 -3.17
CA ASP A 119 -19.18 -12.52 -3.16
C ASP A 119 -18.11 -12.02 -2.18
N LYS A 120 -17.34 -12.94 -1.57
CA LYS A 120 -16.31 -12.64 -0.58
C LYS A 120 -14.92 -13.09 -1.03
N LEU A 121 -13.94 -12.24 -0.77
CA LEU A 121 -12.51 -12.57 -0.83
C LEU A 121 -12.09 -13.14 0.53
N THR A 122 -11.55 -14.35 0.52
CA THR A 122 -10.91 -14.98 1.67
C THR A 122 -9.40 -14.79 1.61
N ILE A 123 -8.82 -14.11 2.60
CA ILE A 123 -7.38 -13.93 2.74
C ILE A 123 -6.92 -14.75 3.93
N ARG A 124 -6.04 -15.72 3.69
CA ARG A 124 -5.49 -16.58 4.74
C ARG A 124 -4.08 -16.17 5.12
N ALA A 125 -3.82 -16.02 6.41
CA ALA A 125 -2.47 -15.78 6.92
C ALA A 125 -1.82 -17.10 7.30
N ARG A 126 -0.62 -17.34 6.76
CA ARG A 126 0.23 -18.47 7.13
C ARG A 126 1.61 -18.01 7.57
N THR A 127 2.27 -18.85 8.35
CA THR A 127 3.71 -18.76 8.59
C THR A 127 4.39 -20.06 8.20
N VAL A 128 5.72 -20.04 8.16
CA VAL A 128 6.56 -21.21 7.89
C VAL A 128 7.33 -21.49 9.17
N LEU A 129 7.15 -22.70 9.70
CA LEU A 129 7.92 -23.21 10.83
C LEU A 129 9.06 -24.08 10.34
N HIS A 130 10.16 -24.06 11.08
CA HIS A 130 11.33 -24.90 10.86
C HIS A 130 11.60 -25.73 12.12
N PRO A 131 10.78 -26.76 12.41
CA PRO A 131 10.91 -27.54 13.64
C PRO A 131 12.21 -28.33 13.71
N GLU A 132 12.74 -28.78 12.57
CA GLU A 132 13.99 -29.52 12.45
C GLU A 132 14.82 -29.02 11.26
N PRO A 133 16.16 -29.17 11.28
CA PRO A 133 16.99 -28.83 10.13
C PRO A 133 16.55 -29.58 8.87
N GLY A 134 16.18 -28.83 7.83
CA GLY A 134 15.72 -29.39 6.55
C GLY A 134 14.23 -29.72 6.49
N ILE A 135 13.46 -29.51 7.57
CA ILE A 135 12.00 -29.69 7.58
C ILE A 135 11.32 -28.33 7.69
N SER A 136 10.34 -28.08 6.80
CA SER A 136 9.50 -26.88 6.82
C SER A 136 8.04 -27.27 6.86
N GLU A 137 7.28 -26.65 7.77
CA GLU A 137 5.85 -26.86 7.89
C GLU A 137 5.10 -25.53 7.71
N LEU A 138 4.04 -25.55 6.90
CA LEU A 138 3.17 -24.39 6.72
C LEU A 138 2.08 -24.39 7.78
N LEU A 139 1.99 -23.30 8.53
CA LEU A 139 1.00 -23.14 9.60
C LEU A 139 0.08 -21.97 9.29
N TYR A 140 -1.19 -22.24 9.03
CA TYR A 140 -2.22 -21.21 8.90
C TYR A 140 -2.65 -20.73 10.28
N LEU A 141 -2.61 -19.42 10.50
CA LEU A 141 -2.85 -18.79 11.81
C LEU A 141 -4.24 -18.16 11.91
N GLY A 142 -4.82 -17.79 10.77
CA GLY A 142 -6.15 -17.19 10.70
C GLY A 142 -6.52 -16.81 9.27
N GLU A 143 -7.73 -16.29 9.12
CA GLU A 143 -8.26 -15.78 7.87
C GLU A 143 -9.16 -14.57 8.07
N VAL A 144 -9.31 -13.77 7.02
CA VAL A 144 -10.30 -12.70 6.92
C VAL A 144 -11.13 -12.89 5.66
N LYS A 145 -12.44 -12.71 5.79
CA LYS A 145 -13.38 -12.68 4.67
C LYS A 145 -13.99 -11.30 4.57
N ARG A 146 -13.87 -10.69 3.39
CA ARG A 146 -14.48 -9.38 3.08
C ARG A 146 -15.22 -9.45 1.76
N SER A 147 -16.16 -8.56 1.53
CA SER A 147 -16.86 -8.43 0.24
C SER A 147 -15.89 -8.16 -0.93
N LEU A 148 -16.15 -8.73 -2.10
CA LEU A 148 -15.47 -8.40 -3.36
C LEU A 148 -15.93 -7.05 -3.92
N GLY A 149 -17.18 -6.66 -3.65
CA GLY A 149 -17.80 -5.44 -4.16
C GLY A 149 -17.46 -4.20 -3.35
N THR A 150 -17.23 -4.35 -2.05
CA THR A 150 -16.92 -3.24 -1.14
C THR A 150 -15.46 -3.30 -0.70
N ARG A 151 -14.73 -2.20 -0.94
CA ARG A 151 -13.29 -2.13 -0.64
C ARG A 151 -13.00 -1.88 0.84
N ASP A 152 -13.77 -0.99 1.45
CA ASP A 152 -13.75 -0.74 2.90
C ASP A 152 -14.97 -1.42 3.50
N ASP A 153 -14.80 -2.69 3.87
CA ASP A 153 -15.86 -3.53 4.42
C ASP A 153 -15.79 -3.56 5.95
N ASP A 154 -16.60 -2.72 6.58
CA ASP A 154 -16.73 -2.66 8.05
C ASP A 154 -17.38 -3.92 8.63
N GLN A 155 -17.93 -4.80 7.80
CA GLN A 155 -18.58 -6.07 8.20
C GLN A 155 -17.70 -7.29 7.88
N MET A 156 -16.39 -7.09 7.65
CA MET A 156 -15.46 -8.18 7.42
C MET A 156 -15.41 -9.17 8.59
N GLU A 157 -15.34 -10.46 8.26
CA GLU A 157 -15.27 -11.54 9.23
C GLU A 157 -13.81 -11.95 9.42
N ILE A 158 -13.26 -11.74 10.61
CA ILE A 158 -11.90 -12.16 10.96
C ILE A 158 -11.99 -13.37 11.88
N GLN A 159 -11.23 -14.41 11.53
CA GLN A 159 -11.12 -15.62 12.32
C GLN A 159 -9.65 -15.90 12.61
N ILE A 160 -9.28 -15.90 13.88
CA ILE A 160 -7.96 -16.34 14.33
C ILE A 160 -8.09 -17.77 14.83
N TYR A 161 -7.07 -18.60 14.60
CA TYR A 161 -7.05 -20.00 15.03
C TYR A 161 -6.21 -20.15 16.31
N PRO A 162 -6.82 -20.14 17.52
CA PRO A 162 -6.08 -20.01 18.78
C PRO A 162 -5.18 -21.22 19.04
N GLN A 163 -5.62 -22.41 18.62
CA GLN A 163 -4.83 -23.64 18.72
C GLN A 163 -3.55 -23.57 17.89
N LYS A 164 -3.60 -22.94 16.71
CA LYS A 164 -2.43 -22.76 15.84
C LYS A 164 -1.49 -21.68 16.38
N MET A 165 -2.04 -20.62 16.98
CA MET A 165 -1.25 -19.61 17.70
C MET A 165 -0.53 -20.19 18.93
N ALA A 166 -1.17 -21.11 19.66
CA ALA A 166 -0.53 -21.83 20.75
C ALA A 166 0.63 -22.73 20.28
N LEU A 167 0.47 -23.42 19.13
CA LEU A 167 1.54 -24.21 18.51
C LEU A 167 2.71 -23.33 18.07
N LEU A 168 2.43 -22.17 17.49
CA LEU A 168 3.44 -21.18 17.13
C LEU A 168 4.26 -20.74 18.35
N SER A 169 3.57 -20.37 19.43
CA SER A 169 4.20 -19.94 20.69
C SER A 169 5.08 -21.02 21.30
N LYS A 170 4.71 -22.29 21.14
CA LYS A 170 5.50 -23.44 21.60
C LYS A 170 6.74 -23.65 20.73
N ALA A 171 6.60 -23.57 19.41
CA ALA A 171 7.70 -23.72 18.46
C ALA A 171 8.77 -22.62 18.60
N GLN A 172 8.39 -21.42 19.03
CA GLN A 172 9.33 -20.32 19.28
C GLN A 172 10.17 -20.46 20.56
N LYS A 173 9.71 -21.27 21.52
CA LYS A 173 10.38 -21.48 22.81
C LYS A 173 11.33 -22.68 22.81
N SER A 174 11.32 -23.48 21.75
CA SER A 174 12.19 -24.63 21.55
C SER A 174 13.44 -24.24 20.78
#